data_AF-A0A535AV33-F1
#
_entry.id   AF-A0A535AV33-F1
#
_cell.length_a   1.000
_cell.length_b   1.000
_cell.length_c   1.000
_cell.angle_alpha   90.00
_cell.angle_beta   90.00
_cell.angle_gamma   90.00
#
_symmetry.space_group_name_H-M   'P 1'
#
loop_
_entity.id
_entity.type
_entity.pdbx_description
1 polymer ?
#
loop_
_entity_poly.entity_id
_entity_poly.type
_entity_poly.pdbx_seq_one_letter_code
_entity_poly.pdbx_strand_id
1 'polypeptide(L)'
;MLALMVKRLATVIASALASVIVPAAAFPTMTVDPAPAPLNPPLVGFSFSPAAVPSDVDPERALAALLSTLQPDLVRLPIYWSSVAPTPTSLDYTEVDRLIATIEAHNSKKGSRHTQV
;
A
#
# COMPACT_ATOMS: atom_id res chain seq x y z
N MET A 1 -19.28 64.40 45.58
CA MET A 1 -20.11 63.58 44.67
C MET A 1 -19.29 62.92 43.54
N LEU A 2 -18.35 63.64 42.92
CA LEU A 2 -17.49 63.15 41.83
C LEU A 2 -16.61 61.93 42.19
N ALA A 3 -16.00 61.92 43.37
CA ALA A 3 -15.09 60.84 43.80
C ALA A 3 -15.78 59.47 44.03
N LEU A 4 -17.07 59.48 44.39
CA LEU A 4 -17.86 58.25 44.59
C LEU A 4 -18.27 57.60 43.26
N MET A 5 -18.48 58.42 42.22
CA MET A 5 -18.76 57.98 40.85
C MET A 5 -17.54 57.31 40.20
N VAL A 6 -16.34 57.89 40.37
CA VAL A 6 -15.10 57.33 39.83
C VAL A 6 -14.78 55.96 40.43
N LYS A 7 -15.01 55.78 41.73
CA LYS A 7 -14.79 54.50 42.43
C LYS A 7 -15.74 53.41 41.92
N ARG A 8 -17.02 53.74 41.72
CA ARG A 8 -18.03 52.80 41.18
C ARG A 8 -17.76 52.43 39.72
N LEU A 9 -17.29 53.39 38.91
CA LEU A 9 -16.91 53.15 37.52
C LEU A 9 -15.69 52.21 37.42
N ALA A 10 -14.68 52.40 38.28
CA ALA A 10 -13.51 51.53 38.33
C ALA A 10 -13.86 50.08 38.75
N THR A 11 -14.80 49.90 39.69
CA THR A 11 -15.25 48.57 40.11
C THR A 11 -16.03 47.84 39.00
N VAL A 12 -16.84 48.55 38.20
CA VAL A 12 -17.57 47.99 37.06
C VAL A 12 -16.60 47.58 35.94
N ILE A 13 -15.58 48.38 35.67
CA ILE A 13 -14.55 48.05 34.67
C ILE A 13 -13.73 46.82 35.11
N ALA A 14 -13.33 46.76 36.37
CA ALA A 14 -12.59 45.60 36.91
C ALA A 14 -13.42 44.31 36.89
N SER A 15 -14.73 44.39 37.14
CA SER A 15 -15.62 43.22 37.08
C SER A 15 -15.98 42.80 35.66
N ALA A 16 -16.04 43.74 34.70
CA ALA A 16 -16.18 43.42 33.28
C ALA A 16 -14.92 42.76 32.69
N LEU A 17 -13.73 43.19 33.10
CA LEU A 17 -12.45 42.59 32.68
C LEU A 17 -12.24 41.18 33.23
N ALA A 18 -12.76 40.86 34.43
CA ALA A 18 -12.62 39.54 35.03
C ALA A 18 -13.49 38.46 34.37
N SER A 19 -14.47 38.82 33.54
CA SER A 19 -15.44 37.87 32.97
C SER A 19 -15.01 37.20 31.67
N VAL A 20 -13.90 37.62 31.05
CA VAL A 20 -13.46 37.10 29.73
C VAL A 20 -12.03 36.54 29.81
N ILE A 21 -11.76 35.73 30.83
CA ILE A 21 -10.58 34.86 30.83
C ILE A 21 -11.12 33.43 30.79
N VAL A 22 -11.50 32.98 29.58
CA VAL A 22 -11.66 31.55 29.33
C VAL A 22 -10.24 30.97 29.28
N PRO A 23 -9.87 30.01 30.14
CA PRO A 23 -8.58 29.35 30.04
C PRO A 23 -8.53 28.62 28.70
N ALA A 24 -7.57 28.96 27.84
CA ALA A 24 -7.32 28.24 26.58
C ALA A 24 -7.03 26.74 26.79
N ALA A 25 -6.77 26.32 28.03
CA ALA A 25 -6.60 24.93 28.45
C ALA A 25 -7.90 24.09 28.45
N ALA A 26 -9.07 24.69 28.25
CA ALA A 26 -10.36 23.99 28.26
C ALA A 26 -10.79 23.44 26.89
N PHE A 27 -10.08 23.78 25.81
CA PHE A 27 -10.29 23.12 24.53
C PHE A 27 -9.41 21.88 24.49
N PRO A 28 -9.99 20.66 24.43
CA PRO A 28 -9.19 19.50 24.09
C PRO A 28 -8.57 19.81 22.74
N THR A 29 -7.24 19.89 22.69
CA THR A 29 -6.51 19.91 21.42
C THR A 29 -7.02 18.70 20.67
N MET A 30 -7.78 18.93 19.60
CA MET A 30 -8.24 17.86 18.73
C MET A 30 -6.94 17.24 18.21
N THR A 31 -6.52 16.14 18.81
CA THR A 31 -5.41 15.33 18.30
C THR A 31 -5.91 14.86 16.95
N VAL A 32 -5.55 15.59 15.90
CA VAL A 32 -5.74 15.15 14.53
C VAL A 32 -4.98 13.84 14.49
N ASP A 33 -5.72 12.74 14.36
CA ASP A 33 -5.11 11.43 14.13
C ASP A 33 -4.10 11.62 12.99
N PRO A 34 -2.84 11.15 13.16
CA PRO A 34 -1.86 11.27 12.10
C PRO A 34 -2.48 10.71 10.83
N ALA A 35 -2.37 11.46 9.73
CA ALA A 35 -2.91 11.03 8.45
C ALA A 35 -2.46 9.58 8.20
N PRO A 36 -3.39 8.66 7.87
CA PRO A 36 -3.03 7.27 7.68
C PRO A 36 -1.88 7.21 6.68
N ALA A 37 -0.92 6.32 6.95
CA ALA A 37 0.24 6.16 6.08
C ALA A 37 -0.23 6.04 4.62
N PRO A 38 0.49 6.66 3.66
CA PRO A 38 0.12 6.58 2.25
C PRO A 38 -0.17 5.12 1.90
N LEU A 39 -1.40 4.84 1.45
CA LEU A 39 -1.74 3.49 1.02
C LEU A 39 -0.78 3.13 -0.11
N ASN A 40 -0.10 2.00 0.03
CA ASN A 40 0.68 1.46 -1.08
C ASN A 40 -0.25 1.36 -2.29
N PRO A 41 0.20 1.78 -3.48
CA PRO A 41 -0.63 1.65 -4.67
C PRO A 41 -1.06 0.19 -4.84
N PRO A 42 -2.32 -0.07 -5.26
CA PRO A 42 -2.79 -1.43 -5.45
C PRO A 42 -1.91 -2.14 -6.48
N LEU A 43 -1.46 -3.35 -6.14
CA LEU A 43 -0.66 -4.18 -7.04
C LEU A 43 -1.55 -4.65 -8.19
N VAL A 44 -1.13 -4.37 -9.43
CA VAL A 44 -1.82 -4.84 -10.64
C VAL A 44 -1.06 -6.02 -11.22
N GLY A 45 -1.77 -7.10 -11.55
CA GLY A 45 -1.13 -8.33 -11.98
C GLY A 45 -2.03 -9.26 -12.78
N PHE A 46 -1.48 -10.41 -13.15
CA PHE A 46 -2.22 -11.47 -13.84
C PHE A 46 -1.84 -12.84 -13.31
N SER A 47 -2.68 -13.83 -13.60
CA SER A 47 -2.35 -15.24 -13.40
C SER A 47 -1.86 -15.83 -14.71
N PHE A 48 -0.72 -16.52 -14.69
CA PHE A 48 -0.17 -17.19 -15.86
C PHE A 48 -0.22 -18.69 -15.68
N SER A 49 -1.03 -19.38 -16.48
CA SER A 49 -1.09 -20.84 -16.47
C SER A 49 -0.34 -21.40 -17.68
N PRO A 50 0.75 -22.15 -17.48
CA PRO A 50 1.44 -22.85 -18.58
C PRO A 50 0.51 -23.85 -19.29
N ALA A 51 -0.41 -24.46 -18.56
CA ALA A 51 -1.40 -25.41 -19.12
C ALA A 51 -2.43 -24.75 -20.05
N ALA A 52 -2.56 -23.42 -20.02
CA ALA A 52 -3.42 -22.65 -20.93
C ALA A 52 -2.68 -22.20 -22.20
N VAL A 53 -1.36 -22.39 -22.27
CA VAL A 53 -0.56 -22.04 -23.45
C VAL A 53 -0.76 -23.10 -24.54
N PRO A 54 -0.97 -22.70 -25.81
CA PRO A 54 -1.04 -23.64 -26.92
C PRO A 54 0.21 -24.53 -27.01
N SER A 55 0.04 -25.79 -27.39
CA SER A 55 1.13 -26.79 -27.39
C SER A 55 2.30 -26.47 -28.32
N ASP A 56 2.09 -25.57 -29.29
CA ASP A 56 3.10 -25.08 -30.24
C ASP A 56 3.88 -23.86 -29.71
N VAL A 57 3.48 -23.32 -28.56
CA VAL A 57 4.08 -22.13 -27.96
C VAL A 57 4.84 -22.52 -26.68
N ASP A 58 6.08 -22.05 -26.58
CA ASP A 58 6.89 -22.19 -25.38
C ASP A 58 6.33 -21.28 -24.25
N PRO A 59 5.90 -21.84 -23.10
CA PRO A 59 5.35 -21.07 -21.99
C PRO A 59 6.32 -20.01 -21.45
N GLU A 60 7.62 -20.28 -21.47
CA GLU A 60 8.63 -19.34 -20.97
C GLU A 60 8.67 -18.08 -21.84
N ARG A 61 8.69 -18.25 -23.16
CA ARG A 61 8.60 -17.13 -24.13
C ARG A 61 7.28 -16.38 -24.03
N ALA A 62 6.17 -17.09 -23.85
CA ALA A 62 4.85 -16.45 -23.70
C ALA A 62 4.80 -15.57 -22.44
N LEU A 63 5.32 -16.08 -21.31
CA LEU A 63 5.43 -15.32 -20.07
C LEU A 63 6.34 -14.10 -20.24
N ALA A 64 7.52 -14.27 -20.85
CA ALA A 64 8.46 -13.17 -21.10
C ALA A 64 7.83 -12.05 -21.94
N ALA A 65 7.03 -12.40 -22.95
CA ALA A 65 6.29 -11.45 -23.78
C ALA A 65 5.20 -10.70 -23.00
N LEU A 66 4.45 -11.38 -22.13
CA LEU A 66 3.44 -10.73 -21.28
C LEU A 66 4.08 -9.79 -20.26
N LEU A 67 5.18 -10.21 -19.62
CA LEU A 67 5.92 -9.38 -18.68
C LEU A 67 6.43 -8.11 -19.34
N SER A 68 7.05 -8.21 -20.52
CA SER A 68 7.58 -7.06 -21.24
C SER A 68 6.49 -6.09 -21.71
N THR A 69 5.33 -6.63 -22.11
CA THR A 69 4.21 -5.83 -22.64
C THR A 69 3.41 -5.15 -21.54
N LEU A 70 3.10 -5.86 -20.45
CA LEU A 70 2.16 -5.40 -19.42
C LEU A 70 2.84 -4.76 -18.22
N GLN A 71 4.12 -5.07 -17.98
CA GLN A 71 4.89 -4.59 -16.83
C GLN A 71 4.13 -4.74 -15.48
N PRO A 72 3.64 -5.95 -15.13
CA PRO A 72 2.79 -6.17 -13.95
C PRO A 72 3.55 -6.02 -12.63
N ASP A 73 2.87 -5.62 -11.56
CA ASP A 73 3.42 -5.60 -10.19
C ASP A 73 3.36 -6.98 -9.51
N LEU A 74 2.51 -7.90 -9.99
CA LEU A 74 2.32 -9.24 -9.43
C LEU A 74 2.04 -10.25 -10.56
N VAL A 75 2.61 -11.44 -10.46
CA VAL A 75 2.26 -12.58 -11.32
C VAL A 75 1.94 -13.77 -10.46
N ARG A 76 0.75 -14.35 -10.63
CA ARG A 76 0.36 -15.57 -9.93
C ARG A 76 0.64 -16.78 -10.80
N LEU A 77 1.46 -17.70 -10.29
CA LEU A 77 1.76 -18.97 -10.94
C LEU A 77 0.98 -20.11 -10.26
N PRO A 78 -0.12 -20.61 -10.86
CA PRO A 78 -0.77 -21.81 -10.37
C PRO A 78 0.15 -23.01 -10.58
N ILE A 79 0.34 -23.80 -9.52
CA ILE A 79 1.16 -25.00 -9.54
C ILE A 79 0.27 -26.23 -9.69
N TYR A 80 0.54 -27.04 -10.70
CA TYR A 80 -0.22 -28.26 -10.97
C TYR A 80 0.47 -29.46 -10.36
N TRP A 81 -0.21 -30.14 -9.42
CA TRP A 81 0.33 -31.32 -8.74
C TRP A 81 0.73 -32.43 -9.71
N SER A 82 -0.05 -32.64 -10.77
CA SER A 82 0.27 -33.62 -11.82
C SER A 82 1.55 -33.32 -12.58
N SER A 83 1.98 -32.05 -12.60
CA SER A 83 3.23 -31.62 -13.22
C SER A 83 4.40 -31.74 -12.26
N VAL A 84 4.23 -31.27 -11.01
CA VAL A 84 5.32 -31.25 -10.03
C VAL A 84 5.55 -32.58 -9.32
N ALA A 85 4.55 -33.48 -9.31
CA ALA A 85 4.63 -34.80 -8.72
C ALA A 85 4.09 -35.84 -9.71
N PRO A 86 4.78 -36.07 -10.84
CA PRO A 86 4.31 -37.00 -11.88
C PRO A 86 4.28 -38.45 -11.39
N THR A 87 5.08 -38.78 -10.37
CA THR A 87 5.03 -40.06 -9.67
C THR A 87 4.99 -39.85 -8.15
N PRO A 88 4.52 -40.84 -7.37
CA PRO A 88 4.41 -40.71 -5.91
C PRO A 88 5.73 -40.46 -5.17
N THR A 89 6.88 -40.73 -5.81
CA THR A 89 8.21 -40.67 -5.18
C THR A 89 9.14 -39.65 -5.82
N SER A 90 8.68 -38.90 -6.82
CA SER A 90 9.50 -37.92 -7.53
C SER A 90 8.81 -36.57 -7.57
N LEU A 91 9.57 -35.52 -7.24
CA LEU A 91 9.15 -34.15 -7.45
C LEU A 91 9.99 -33.53 -8.58
N ASP A 92 9.35 -32.81 -9.49
CA ASP A 92 9.99 -32.08 -10.58
C ASP A 92 9.48 -30.64 -10.62
N TYR A 93 10.30 -29.70 -10.17
CA TYR A 93 10.00 -28.27 -10.17
C TYR A 93 10.64 -27.54 -11.35
N THR A 94 11.28 -28.25 -12.29
CA THR A 94 12.10 -27.64 -13.36
C THR A 94 11.32 -26.60 -14.17
N GLU A 95 10.06 -26.88 -14.50
CA GLU A 95 9.21 -25.92 -15.23
C GLU A 95 8.88 -24.70 -14.38
N VAL A 96 8.53 -24.90 -13.10
CA VAL A 96 8.21 -23.83 -12.16
C VAL A 96 9.41 -22.92 -11.95
N ASP A 97 10.59 -23.50 -11.73
CA ASP A 97 11.85 -22.78 -11.51
C ASP A 97 12.22 -21.94 -12.74
N ARG A 98 11.98 -22.44 -13.96
CA ARG A 98 12.20 -21.66 -15.19
C ARG A 98 11.28 -20.45 -15.25
N LEU A 99 9.99 -20.60 -14.95
CA LEU A 99 9.05 -19.48 -14.97
C LEU A 99 9.39 -18.43 -13.92
N ILE A 100 9.80 -18.85 -12.72
CA ILE A 100 10.27 -17.93 -11.66
C ILE A 100 11.52 -17.19 -12.15
N ALA A 101 12.50 -17.90 -12.72
CA ALA A 101 13.71 -17.28 -13.26
C ALA A 101 13.40 -16.25 -14.36
N THR A 102 12.41 -16.49 -15.22
CA THR A 102 11.95 -15.50 -16.21
C THR A 102 11.42 -14.23 -15.55
N ILE A 103 10.63 -14.36 -14.47
CA ILE A 103 10.08 -13.21 -13.72
C ILE A 103 11.20 -12.44 -13.02
N GLU A 104 12.15 -13.14 -12.39
CA GLU A 104 13.32 -12.52 -11.76
C GLU A 104 14.19 -11.76 -12.77
N ALA A 105 14.42 -12.36 -13.94
CA ALA A 105 15.15 -11.72 -15.04
C ALA A 105 14.43 -10.46 -15.55
N HIS A 106 13.09 -10.44 -15.56
CA HIS A 106 12.33 -9.24 -15.87
C HIS A 106 12.45 -8.18 -14.77
N ASN A 107 12.32 -8.59 -13.50
CA ASN A 107 12.37 -7.71 -12.33
C ASN A 107 13.70 -6.96 -12.22
N SER A 108 14.81 -7.65 -12.47
CA SER A 108 16.15 -7.02 -12.45
C SER A 108 16.30 -5.87 -13.44
N LYS A 109 15.43 -5.78 -14.46
CA LYS A 109 15.46 -4.74 -15.50
C LYS A 109 14.39 -3.65 -15.30
N LYS A 110 13.31 -3.94 -14.58
CA LYS A 110 12.08 -3.11 -14.52
C LYS A 110 12.22 -1.83 -13.65
N GLY A 111 13.29 -1.69 -12.86
CA GLY A 111 13.43 -0.56 -11.91
C GLY A 111 12.49 -0.69 -10.70
N SER A 112 12.27 0.37 -9.92
CA SER A 112 11.72 0.34 -8.54
C SER A 112 10.39 -0.40 -8.31
N ARG A 113 9.66 -0.84 -9.34
CA ARG A 113 8.49 -1.72 -9.21
C ARG A 113 8.82 -3.15 -9.60
N HIS A 114 9.15 -3.97 -8.61
CA HIS A 114 9.41 -5.40 -8.79
C HIS A 114 8.10 -6.17 -8.90
N THR A 115 8.03 -7.12 -9.85
CA THR A 115 6.94 -8.10 -9.93
C THR A 115 7.10 -9.11 -8.80
N GLN A 116 6.06 -9.32 -8.01
CA GLN A 116 6.04 -10.39 -7.00
C GLN A 116 5.44 -11.68 -7.58
N VAL A 117 5.86 -12.83 -7.07
CA VAL A 117 5.31 -14.16 -7.42
C VAL A 117 4.60 -14.76 -6.23
#